data_AF-A0A9P9Z0Q2-F1
#
_entry.id   AF-A0A9P9Z0Q2-F1
#
_cell.length_a   1.000
_cell.length_b   1.000
_cell.length_c   1.000
_cell.angle_alpha   90.00
_cell.angle_beta   90.00
_cell.angle_gamma   90.00
#
_symmetry.space_group_name_H-M   'P 1'
#
loop_
_entity.id
_entity.type
_entity.pdbx_description
1 polymer ?
#
loop_
_entity_poly.entity_id
_entity_poly.type
_entity_poly.pdbx_seq_one_letter_code
_entity_poly.pdbx_strand_id
1 'polypeptide(L)'
;MSSTTLITFFVLLVLTGQTVAQNVAVDQSAQWANELLKTAQVITLEKLPTSADAQNDAKEQLDTLKMALSHCETELRSTGNVDQHKKCVNAVFSGFYMALDRLASEHWAIFGATSGASRIGLFW
;
A
#
# COMPACT_ATOMS: atom_id res chain seq x y z
N MET A 1 35.87 13.19 36.53
CA MET A 1 34.71 13.33 35.62
C MET A 1 33.48 13.52 36.47
N SER A 2 32.78 14.64 36.34
CA SER A 2 31.63 14.98 37.20
C SER A 2 30.41 14.15 36.82
N SER A 3 29.59 13.71 37.78
CA SER A 3 28.39 12.89 37.54
C SER A 3 27.44 13.50 36.48
N THR A 4 27.46 14.83 36.34
CA THR A 4 26.69 15.57 35.33
C THR A 4 27.09 15.26 33.89
N THR A 5 28.38 14.99 33.62
CA THR A 5 28.85 14.65 32.25
C THR A 5 28.48 13.24 31.82
N LEU A 6 28.22 12.34 32.78
CA LEU A 6 27.76 10.97 32.51
C LEU A 6 26.27 10.95 32.15
N ILE A 7 25.46 11.73 32.88
CA ILE A 7 24.01 11.81 32.64
C ILE A 7 23.72 12.42 31.26
N THR A 8 24.41 13.50 30.88
CA THR A 8 24.24 14.09 29.55
C THR A 8 24.65 13.13 28.42
N PHE A 9 25.71 12.35 28.61
CA PHE A 9 26.15 11.35 27.64
C PHE A 9 25.12 10.22 27.46
N PHE A 10 24.54 9.72 28.56
CA PHE A 10 23.49 8.69 28.51
C PHE A 10 22.20 9.19 27.86
N VAL A 11 21.78 10.42 28.15
CA VAL A 11 20.59 11.03 27.53
C VAL A 11 20.81 11.22 26.02
N LEU A 12 21.99 11.67 25.59
CA LEU A 12 22.33 11.82 24.17
C LEU A 12 22.35 10.47 23.43
N LEU A 13 22.90 9.41 24.04
CA LEU A 13 22.91 8.05 23.46
C LEU A 13 21.50 7.47 23.32
N VAL A 14 20.62 7.71 24.29
CA VAL A 14 19.24 7.23 24.24
C VAL A 14 18.45 7.98 23.16
N LEU A 15 18.61 9.31 23.06
CA LEU A 15 17.93 10.10 22.03
C LEU A 15 18.38 9.72 20.62
N THR A 16 19.68 9.50 20.38
CA THR A 16 20.17 9.10 19.04
C THR A 16 19.76 7.68 18.68
N GLY A 17 19.70 6.76 19.64
CA GLY A 17 19.19 5.40 19.40
C GLY A 17 17.71 5.38 19.00
N GLN A 18 16.88 6.22 19.62
CA GLN A 18 15.45 6.32 19.30
C GLN A 18 15.19 6.89 17.91
N THR A 19 15.95 7.90 17.48
CA THR A 19 15.79 8.50 16.15
C THR A 19 16.22 7.55 15.03
N VAL A 20 17.28 6.78 15.22
CA VAL A 20 17.72 5.78 14.22
C VAL A 20 16.69 4.66 14.09
N ALA A 21 16.20 4.11 15.20
CA ALA A 21 15.18 3.05 15.18
C ALA A 21 13.87 3.49 14.51
N GLN A 22 13.45 4.74 14.76
CA GLN A 22 12.23 5.28 14.16
C GLN A 22 12.37 5.50 12.64
N ASN A 23 13.53 5.96 12.16
CA ASN A 23 13.78 6.10 10.72
C ASN A 23 13.77 4.73 10.02
N VAL A 24 14.38 3.70 10.61
CA VAL A 24 14.36 2.34 10.05
C VAL A 24 12.93 1.79 9.97
N ALA A 25 12.10 2.03 10.99
CA ALA A 25 10.71 1.57 11.00
C ALA A 25 9.85 2.29 9.92
N VAL A 26 10.09 3.58 9.70
CA VAL A 26 9.45 4.37 8.63
C VAL A 26 9.83 3.82 7.26
N ASP A 27 11.13 3.60 6.99
CA ASP A 27 11.59 3.07 5.71
C ASP A 27 11.05 1.67 5.43
N GLN A 28 11.07 0.79 6.43
CA GLN A 28 10.49 -0.56 6.31
C GLN A 28 9.00 -0.54 6.02
N SER A 29 8.26 0.37 6.67
CA SER A 29 6.82 0.52 6.45
C SER A 29 6.51 1.01 5.03
N ALA A 30 7.28 1.97 4.51
CA ALA A 30 7.13 2.46 3.14
C ALA A 30 7.50 1.37 2.10
N GLN A 31 8.54 0.57 2.36
CA GLN A 31 8.89 -0.56 1.51
C GLN A 31 7.79 -1.62 1.47
N TRP A 32 7.19 -1.95 2.61
CA TRP A 32 6.07 -2.88 2.68
C TRP A 32 4.88 -2.45 1.81
N ALA A 33 4.49 -1.18 1.86
CA ALA A 33 3.42 -0.63 1.01
C ALA A 33 3.75 -0.73 -0.49
N ASN A 34 5.02 -0.50 -0.86
CA ASN A 34 5.48 -0.63 -2.25
C ASN A 34 5.45 -2.09 -2.75
N GLU A 35 5.79 -3.06 -1.91
CA GLU A 35 5.67 -4.47 -2.26
C GLU A 35 4.20 -4.87 -2.50
N LEU A 36 3.28 -4.40 -1.66
CA LEU A 36 1.84 -4.60 -1.89
C LEU A 36 1.37 -3.99 -3.21
N LEU A 37 1.87 -2.80 -3.57
CA LEU A 37 1.53 -2.16 -4.84
C LEU A 37 2.00 -3.01 -6.04
N LYS A 38 3.21 -3.58 -5.98
CA LYS A 38 3.70 -4.49 -7.03
C LYS A 38 2.80 -5.71 -7.16
N THR A 39 2.40 -6.32 -6.04
CA THR A 39 1.46 -7.45 -6.05
C THR A 39 0.12 -7.06 -6.66
N ALA A 40 -0.43 -5.89 -6.30
CA ALA A 40 -1.67 -5.39 -6.88
C ALA A 40 -1.55 -5.12 -8.40
N GLN A 41 -0.42 -4.61 -8.87
CA GLN A 41 -0.17 -4.43 -10.31
C GLN A 41 -0.24 -5.76 -11.06
N VAL A 42 0.43 -6.79 -10.56
CA VAL A 42 0.40 -8.14 -11.16
C VAL A 42 -1.03 -8.68 -11.17
N ILE A 43 -1.72 -8.67 -10.02
CA ILE A 43 -3.10 -9.17 -9.92
C ILE A 43 -4.02 -8.44 -10.88
N THR A 44 -3.94 -7.11 -10.93
CA THR A 44 -4.87 -6.29 -11.75
C THR A 44 -4.69 -6.55 -13.24
N LEU A 45 -3.44 -6.67 -13.69
CA LEU A 45 -3.13 -6.94 -15.09
C LEU A 45 -3.44 -8.39 -15.49
N GLU A 46 -3.31 -9.35 -14.57
CA GLU A 46 -3.61 -10.76 -14.83
C GLU A 46 -5.10 -11.10 -14.72
N LYS A 47 -5.84 -10.43 -13.84
CA LYS A 47 -7.26 -10.75 -13.56
C LYS A 47 -8.22 -10.08 -14.54
N LEU A 48 -7.83 -9.00 -15.19
CA LEU A 48 -8.65 -8.31 -16.17
C LEU A 48 -8.39 -8.83 -17.59
N PRO A 49 -9.39 -8.79 -18.49
CA PRO A 49 -9.20 -9.17 -19.89
C PRO A 49 -8.09 -8.35 -20.56
N THR A 50 -7.47 -8.90 -21.60
CA THR A 50 -6.39 -8.23 -22.35
C THR A 50 -6.89 -7.20 -23.38
N SER A 51 -8.19 -6.94 -23.41
CA SER A 51 -8.77 -5.88 -24.25
C SER A 51 -8.23 -4.50 -23.88
N ALA A 52 -8.08 -3.63 -24.87
CA ALA A 52 -7.55 -2.27 -24.67
C ALA A 52 -8.33 -1.49 -23.59
N ASP A 53 -9.67 -1.60 -23.56
CA ASP A 53 -10.52 -0.90 -22.60
C ASP A 53 -10.28 -1.41 -21.17
N ALA A 54 -10.37 -2.72 -20.93
CA ALA A 54 -10.07 -3.32 -19.63
C ALA A 54 -8.66 -2.98 -19.11
N GLN A 55 -7.67 -2.93 -20.00
CA GLN A 55 -6.29 -2.58 -19.65
C GLN A 55 -6.10 -1.07 -19.40
N ASN A 56 -6.91 -0.21 -19.99
CA ASN A 56 -6.91 1.22 -19.69
C ASN A 56 -7.54 1.48 -18.32
N ASP A 57 -8.69 0.87 -18.04
CA ASP A 57 -9.36 1.01 -16.74
C ASP A 57 -8.51 0.40 -15.62
N ALA A 58 -7.84 -0.73 -15.88
CA ALA A 58 -6.85 -1.33 -14.98
C ALA A 58 -5.76 -0.34 -14.58
N LYS A 59 -5.19 0.38 -15.57
CA LYS A 59 -4.15 1.37 -15.33
C LYS A 59 -4.68 2.56 -14.54
N GLU A 60 -5.89 3.04 -14.83
CA GLU A 60 -6.52 4.13 -14.08
C GLU A 60 -6.72 3.77 -12.61
N GLN A 61 -7.20 2.56 -12.32
CA GLN A 61 -7.32 2.07 -10.94
C GLN A 61 -5.96 1.95 -10.24
N LEU A 62 -4.94 1.46 -10.95
CA LEU A 62 -3.58 1.37 -10.39
C LEU A 62 -2.95 2.75 -10.15
N ASP A 63 -3.23 3.74 -10.99
CA ASP A 63 -2.73 5.10 -10.80
C ASP A 63 -3.44 5.80 -9.65
N THR A 64 -4.75 5.54 -9.48
CA THR A 64 -5.50 5.97 -8.29
C THR A 64 -4.94 5.36 -7.01
N LEU A 65 -4.63 4.05 -7.03
CA LEU A 65 -3.98 3.35 -5.91
C LEU A 65 -2.61 3.97 -5.58
N LYS A 66 -1.77 4.21 -6.59
CA LYS A 66 -0.46 4.86 -6.40
C LYS A 66 -0.60 6.24 -5.76
N MET A 67 -1.55 7.04 -6.23
CA MET A 67 -1.80 8.37 -5.69
C MET A 67 -2.23 8.30 -4.21
N ALA A 68 -3.16 7.42 -3.88
CA ALA A 68 -3.62 7.23 -2.51
C ALA A 68 -2.49 6.73 -1.58
N LEU A 69 -1.64 5.81 -2.05
CA LEU A 69 -0.47 5.35 -1.29
C LEU A 69 0.56 6.46 -1.08
N SER A 70 0.75 7.34 -2.06
CA SER A 70 1.63 8.51 -1.91
C SER A 70 1.15 9.45 -0.78
N HIS A 71 -0.16 9.61 -0.60
CA HIS A 71 -0.70 10.32 0.55
C HIS A 71 -0.38 9.61 1.88
N CYS A 72 -0.61 8.29 1.95
CA CYS A 72 -0.26 7.51 3.16
C CYS A 72 1.24 7.58 3.49
N GLU A 73 2.11 7.57 2.49
CA GLU A 73 3.56 7.67 2.66
C GLU A 73 4.00 9.08 3.08
N THR A 74 3.36 10.12 2.53
CA THR A 74 3.62 11.51 2.93
C THR A 74 3.26 11.72 4.40
N GLU A 75 2.12 11.21 4.86
CA GLU A 75 1.76 11.25 6.28
C GLU A 75 2.73 10.44 7.15
N LEU A 76 3.17 9.27 6.70
CA LEU A 76 4.16 8.46 7.41
C LEU A 76 5.47 9.25 7.63
N ARG A 77 6.00 9.88 6.57
CA ARG A 77 7.24 10.66 6.65
C ARG A 77 7.08 11.92 7.50
N SER A 78 5.89 12.52 7.52
CA SER A 78 5.60 13.70 8.33
C SER A 78 5.39 13.38 9.82
N THR A 79 4.79 12.24 10.14
CA THR A 79 4.38 11.91 11.51
C THR A 79 5.28 10.88 12.19
N GLY A 80 6.02 10.10 11.41
CA GLY A 80 6.76 8.93 11.90
C GLY A 80 5.85 7.83 12.46
N ASN A 81 4.54 7.88 12.21
CA ASN A 81 3.55 6.99 12.80
C ASN A 81 3.26 5.79 11.89
N VAL A 82 3.97 4.69 12.14
CA VAL A 82 3.87 3.44 11.38
C VAL A 82 2.48 2.80 11.51
N ASP A 83 1.86 2.84 12.69
CA ASP A 83 0.54 2.24 12.90
C ASP A 83 -0.55 2.97 12.11
N GLN A 84 -0.48 4.30 12.08
CA GLN A 84 -1.40 5.12 11.29
C GLN A 84 -1.21 4.86 9.79
N HIS A 85 0.04 4.77 9.34
CA HIS A 85 0.33 4.42 7.95
C HIS A 85 -0.25 3.05 7.57
N LYS A 86 -0.07 2.03 8.42
CA LYS A 86 -0.64 0.70 8.17
C LYS A 86 -2.16 0.72 8.03
N LYS A 87 -2.85 1.50 8.86
CA LYS A 87 -4.32 1.71 8.74
C LYS A 87 -4.68 2.38 7.42
N CYS A 88 -3.95 3.43 7.04
CA CYS A 88 -4.15 4.14 5.77
C CYS A 88 -3.99 3.19 4.57
N VAL A 89 -2.87 2.46 4.51
CA VAL A 89 -2.60 1.48 3.44
C VAL A 89 -3.69 0.42 3.37
N ASN A 90 -4.10 -0.18 4.51
CA ASN A 90 -5.15 -1.20 4.51
C ASN A 90 -6.50 -0.65 4.01
N ALA A 91 -6.87 0.57 4.39
CA ALA A 91 -8.10 1.21 3.92
C ALA A 91 -8.07 1.46 2.41
N VAL A 92 -6.94 1.97 1.90
CA VAL A 92 -6.71 2.20 0.47
C VAL A 92 -6.79 0.90 -0.33
N PHE A 93 -6.12 -0.16 0.12
CA PHE A 93 -6.16 -1.47 -0.55
C PHE A 93 -7.55 -2.11 -0.49
N SER A 94 -8.29 -1.95 0.61
CA SER A 94 -9.68 -2.42 0.68
C SER A 94 -10.56 -1.74 -0.37
N GLY A 95 -10.45 -0.42 -0.52
CA GLY A 95 -11.19 0.31 -1.56
C GLY A 95 -10.77 -0.11 -2.97
N PHE A 96 -9.47 -0.29 -3.19
CA PHE A 96 -8.91 -0.74 -4.46
C PHE A 96 -9.44 -2.11 -4.88
N TYR A 97 -9.45 -3.11 -3.98
CA TYR A 97 -9.95 -4.44 -4.31
C TYR A 97 -11.45 -4.45 -4.59
N MET A 98 -12.24 -3.62 -3.90
CA MET A 98 -13.67 -3.45 -4.22
C MET A 98 -13.87 -2.84 -5.62
N ALA A 99 -13.06 -1.84 -5.99
CA ALA A 99 -13.11 -1.26 -7.32
C ALA A 99 -12.67 -2.26 -8.40
N LEU A 100 -11.63 -3.06 -8.11
CA LEU A 100 -11.14 -4.08 -9.02
C LEU A 100 -12.15 -5.21 -9.24
N ASP A 101 -12.84 -5.69 -8.20
CA ASP A 101 -13.92 -6.68 -8.33
C ASP A 101 -15.05 -6.14 -9.20
N ARG A 102 -15.46 -4.89 -8.98
CA ARG A 102 -16.47 -4.23 -9.82
C ARG A 102 -16.01 -4.15 -11.28
N LEU A 103 -14.78 -3.70 -11.52
CA LEU A 103 -14.23 -3.56 -12.86
C LEU A 103 -14.14 -4.90 -13.58
N ALA A 104 -13.71 -5.95 -12.86
CA ALA A 104 -13.71 -7.30 -13.38
C ALA A 104 -15.13 -7.80 -13.68
N SER A 105 -16.11 -7.50 -12.84
CA SER A 105 -17.50 -7.86 -13.12
C SER A 105 -18.04 -7.18 -14.38
N GLU A 106 -17.66 -5.92 -14.64
CA GLU A 106 -18.08 -5.16 -15.81
C GLU A 106 -17.43 -5.71 -17.09
N HIS A 107 -16.11 -5.88 -17.09
CA HIS A 107 -15.40 -6.39 -18.26
C HIS A 107 -15.69 -7.86 -18.52
N TRP A 108 -15.71 -8.71 -17.49
CA TRP A 108 -16.02 -10.12 -17.69
C TRP A 108 -17.49 -10.41 -17.94
N ALA A 109 -18.43 -9.55 -17.53
CA ALA A 109 -19.82 -9.69 -17.98
C ALA A 109 -19.93 -9.50 -19.50
N ILE A 110 -19.08 -8.67 -20.10
CA ILE A 110 -19.01 -8.47 -21.56
C ILE A 110 -18.35 -9.68 -22.25
N PHE A 111 -17.38 -10.33 -21.61
CA PHE A 111 -16.76 -11.58 -22.11
C PHE A 111 -17.51 -12.88 -21.71
N GLY A 112 -18.58 -12.77 -20.91
CA GLY A 112 -19.12 -13.85 -20.08
C GLY A 112 -20.60 -14.16 -20.29
N ALA A 113 -21.01 -14.43 -21.55
CA ALA A 113 -22.04 -15.45 -21.80
C ALA A 113 -21.49 -16.88 -21.59
N THR A 114 -20.21 -17.02 -21.23
CA THR A 114 -19.54 -18.31 -21.06
C THR A 114 -18.99 -18.42 -19.64
N SER A 115 -19.67 -19.21 -18.82
CA SER A 115 -19.26 -19.74 -17.49
C SER A 115 -18.99 -18.71 -16.39
N GLY A 116 -19.82 -18.72 -15.33
CA GLY A 116 -19.76 -17.86 -14.15
C GLY A 116 -18.52 -17.99 -13.23
N ALA A 117 -17.36 -18.31 -13.79
CA ALA A 117 -16.05 -18.33 -13.13
C ALA A 117 -15.43 -16.93 -13.01
N SER A 118 -15.98 -15.93 -13.71
CA SER A 118 -15.43 -14.57 -13.76
C SER A 118 -15.93 -13.62 -12.66
N ARG A 119 -16.75 -14.11 -11.72
CA ARG A 119 -17.08 -13.33 -10.54
C ARG A 119 -15.84 -13.34 -9.65
N ILE A 120 -15.21 -12.18 -9.45
CA ILE A 120 -14.16 -11.99 -8.43
C ILE A 120 -14.82 -11.96 -7.02
N GLY A 121 -15.80 -12.82 -6.79
CA GLY A 121 -16.11 -13.33 -5.47
C GLY A 121 -15.62 -14.76 -5.44
N LEU A 122 -14.33 -14.96 -5.10
CA LEU A 122 -13.70 -16.20 -4.62
C LEU A 122 -12.18 -16.04 -4.81
N PHE A 123 -11.47 -15.68 -3.73
CA PHE A 123 -10.16 -16.18 -3.28
C PHE A 123 -9.40 -15.09 -2.52
N TRP A 124 -9.52 -15.25 -1.19
CA TRP A 124 -8.77 -14.66 -0.08
C TRP A 124 -9.18 -13.28 0.44
#